data_AF-A0A399ZBG8-F1
#
_entry.id   AF-A0A399ZBG8-F1
#
_cell.length_a   1.000
_cell.length_b   1.000
_cell.length_c   1.000
_cell.angle_alpha   90.00
_cell.angle_beta   90.00
_cell.angle_gamma   90.00
#
_symmetry.space_group_name_H-M   'P 1'
#
loop_
_entity.id
_entity.type
_entity.pdbx_description
1 polymer ?
#
loop_
_entity_poly.entity_id
_entity_poly.type
_entity_poly.pdbx_seq_one_letter_code
_entity_poly.pdbx_strand_id
1 'polypeptide(L)' 'MSDLKTAAEQKKRDSFVAICGRVFRADPDYFPQAEYRGRRIYLCTDSCLGAFLSDPDRFVAAHKKSYRKEE' A
#
# COMPACT_ATOMS: atom_id res chain seq x y z
N MET A 1 -35.06 4.03 -6.34
CA MET A 1 -33.98 4.84 -6.94
C MET A 1 -32.70 4.53 -6.17
N SER A 2 -31.76 3.89 -6.86
CA SER A 2 -30.31 3.94 -6.63
C SER A 2 -29.78 3.55 -5.25
N ASP A 3 -29.67 2.24 -5.05
CA ASP A 3 -28.77 1.58 -4.10
C ASP A 3 -27.30 1.80 -4.53
N LEU A 4 -26.82 3.03 -4.36
CA LEU A 4 -25.47 3.42 -4.75
C LEU A 4 -24.74 3.98 -3.53
N LYS A 5 -23.70 3.23 -3.16
CA LYS A 5 -22.54 3.62 -2.36
C LYS A 5 -22.65 3.44 -0.84
N THR A 6 -22.51 2.19 -0.42
CA THR A 6 -21.73 1.91 0.79
C THR A 6 -20.54 1.02 0.42
N ALA A 7 -19.66 1.53 -0.44
CA ALA A 7 -18.31 0.99 -0.62
C ALA A 7 -17.41 1.21 0.63
N ALA A 8 -17.96 1.83 1.69
CA ALA A 8 -17.26 2.20 2.92
C ALA A 8 -17.52 1.26 4.11
N GLU A 9 -18.27 0.16 3.93
CA GLU A 9 -18.63 -0.77 5.01
C GLU A 9 -17.96 -2.15 4.85
N GLN A 10 -16.67 -2.19 4.51
CA GLN A 10 -15.82 -3.34 4.84
C GLN A 10 -14.91 -3.04 6.04
N LYS A 11 -15.54 -2.36 7.01
CA LYS A 11 -15.08 -2.11 8.36
C LYS A 11 -14.91 -3.43 9.12
N LYS A 12 -13.78 -4.11 8.99
CA LYS A 12 -13.29 -4.98 10.09
C LYS A 12 -11.81 -5.34 9.95
N ARG A 13 -10.97 -4.37 10.34
CA ARG A 13 -9.57 -4.56 10.77
C ARG A 13 -8.58 -4.88 9.65
N ASP A 14 -8.50 -4.03 8.63
CA ASP A 14 -7.35 -4.09 7.72
C ASP A 14 -6.18 -3.32 8.36
N SER A 15 -5.25 -4.07 8.95
CA SER A 15 -3.96 -3.53 9.37
C SER A 15 -2.97 -3.88 8.27
N PHE A 16 -2.55 -2.90 7.46
CA PHE A 16 -1.65 -3.13 6.34
C PHE A 16 -0.24 -2.62 6.67
N VAL A 17 0.76 -3.27 6.06
CA VAL A 17 2.14 -2.81 6.13
C VAL A 17 2.40 -1.94 4.92
N ALA A 18 2.65 -0.65 5.14
CA ALA A 18 3.12 0.22 4.09
C ALA A 18 4.57 -0.11 3.76
N ILE A 19 4.98 0.19 2.53
CA ILE A 19 6.34 -0.02 2.04
C ILE A 19 7.40 0.70 2.90
N CYS A 20 7.06 1.76 3.62
CA CYS A 20 7.96 2.39 4.60
C CYS A 20 8.25 1.55 5.86
N GLY A 21 7.72 0.31 5.94
CA GLY A 21 7.94 -0.63 7.04
C GLY A 21 7.05 -0.40 8.27
N ARG A 22 6.11 0.54 8.19
CA ARG A 22 5.16 0.83 9.27
C ARG A 22 3.85 0.08 9.06
N VAL A 23 3.28 -0.41 10.16
CA VAL A 23 1.94 -0.98 10.18
C VAL A 23 0.94 0.15 10.40
N PHE A 24 0.02 0.32 9.47
CA PHE A 24 -1.10 1.25 9.60
C PHE A 24 -2.36 0.48 9.98
N ARG A 25 -3.13 1.02 10.92
CA ARG A 25 -4.43 0.49 11.35
C ARG A 25 -5.53 1.43 10.84
N ALA A 26 -5.61 1.56 9.52
CA ALA A 26 -6.51 2.47 8.84
C ALA A 26 -6.94 1.84 7.52
N ASP A 27 -7.98 2.40 6.88
CA ASP A 27 -8.48 1.87 5.62
C ASP A 27 -7.43 2.03 4.51
N PRO A 28 -6.95 0.94 3.90
CA PRO A 28 -5.95 1.00 2.82
C PRO A 28 -6.46 1.71 1.56
N ASP A 29 -7.78 1.90 1.42
CA ASP A 29 -8.40 2.61 0.30
C ASP A 29 -8.11 4.13 0.33
N TYR A 30 -7.92 4.70 1.53
CA TYR A 30 -7.50 6.11 1.67
C TYR A 30 -6.01 6.33 1.37
N PHE A 31 -5.23 5.25 1.27
CA PHE A 31 -3.80 5.34 1.03
C PHE A 31 -3.48 5.05 -0.44
N PRO A 32 -2.50 5.75 -1.02
CA PRO A 32 -2.05 5.44 -2.36
C PRO A 32 -1.50 4.02 -2.40
N GLN A 33 -2.04 3.22 -3.31
CA GLN A 33 -1.61 1.85 -3.57
C GLN A 33 -1.16 1.73 -5.02
N ALA A 34 -0.12 0.93 -5.24
CA ALA A 34 0.42 0.70 -6.58
C ALA A 34 0.66 -0.79 -6.81
N GLU A 35 0.61 -1.22 -8.06
CA GLU A 35 0.94 -2.59 -8.43
C GLU A 35 2.41 -2.66 -8.87
N TYR A 36 3.18 -3.52 -8.22
CA TYR A 36 4.59 -3.74 -8.51
C TYR A 36 4.88 -5.24 -8.64
N ARG A 37 5.30 -5.68 -9.83
CA ARG A 37 5.61 -7.10 -10.12
C ARG A 37 4.49 -8.07 -9.71
N GLY A 38 3.24 -7.70 -9.93
CA GLY A 38 2.06 -8.49 -9.54
C GLY A 38 1.77 -8.54 -8.03
N ARG A 39 2.44 -7.70 -7.23
CA ARG A 39 2.10 -7.45 -5.82
C ARG A 39 1.52 -6.05 -5.68
N ARG A 40 0.44 -5.92 -4.90
CA ARG A 40 -0.02 -4.61 -4.44
C ARG A 40 0.87 -4.12 -3.32
N ILE A 41 1.38 -2.90 -3.45
CA ILE A 41 2.14 -2.20 -2.43
C ILE A 41 1.35 -1.00 -1.93
N TYR A 42 1.39 -0.78 -0.63
CA TYR A 42 0.73 0.36 0.02
C TYR A 42 1.76 1.43 0.35
N LEU A 43 1.46 2.68 0.01
CA LEU A 43 2.30 3.84 0.22
C LEU A 43 1.66 4.75 1.26
N CYS A 44 2.47 5.39 2.10
CA CYS A 44 1.94 6.22 3.19
C CYS A 44 1.53 7.63 2.74
N THR A 45 2.05 8.13 1.62
CA THR A 45 1.81 9.49 1.09
C THR A 45 1.91 9.53 -0.42
N ASP A 46 1.34 10.57 -1.03
CA ASP A 46 1.50 10.93 -2.46
C ASP A 46 2.97 11.10 -2.86
N SER A 47 3.80 11.64 -1.96
CA SER A 47 5.23 11.82 -2.21
C SER A 47 5.95 10.48 -2.35
N CYS A 48 5.55 9.46 -1.57
CA CYS A 48 6.04 8.10 -1.77
C CYS A 48 5.57 7.52 -3.10
N LEU A 49 4.32 7.79 -3.51
CA LEU A 49 3.82 7.38 -4.82
C LEU A 49 4.65 8.02 -5.95
N GLY A 50 4.96 9.32 -5.87
CA GLY A 50 5.80 9.99 -6.87
C GLY A 50 7.22 9.44 -6.95
N ALA A 51 7.83 9.14 -5.80
CA ALA A 51 9.14 8.48 -5.74
C ALA A 51 9.09 7.06 -6.33
N PHE A 52 8.03 6.31 -6.04
CA PHE A 52 7.79 4.98 -6.60
C PHE A 52 7.55 5.03 -8.12
N LEU A 53 6.80 6.00 -8.63
CA LEU A 53 6.57 6.16 -10.08
C LEU A 53 7.85 6.57 -10.82
N SER A 54 8.74 7.31 -10.16
CA SER A 54 10.03 7.70 -10.75
C SER A 54 10.99 6.53 -10.88
N ASP A 55 11.14 5.73 -9.81
CA ASP A 55 11.97 4.53 -9.83
C ASP A 55 11.42 3.45 -8.89
N PRO A 56 10.50 2.59 -9.39
CA PRO A 56 9.79 1.65 -8.54
C PRO A 56 10.70 0.53 -8.03
N ASP A 57 11.68 0.12 -8.84
CA ASP A 57 12.61 -0.95 -8.51
C ASP A 57 13.55 -0.53 -7.37
N ARG A 58 14.16 0.66 -7.48
CA ARG A 58 15.01 1.22 -6.43
C ARG A 58 14.23 1.53 -5.16
N PHE A 59 13.02 2.08 -5.30
CA PHE A 59 12.17 2.41 -4.16
C PHE A 59 11.76 1.15 -3.38
N VAL A 60 11.30 0.11 -4.08
CA VAL A 60 10.97 -1.18 -3.45
C VAL A 60 12.21 -1.85 -2.88
N ALA A 61 13.34 -1.85 -3.59
CA ALA A 61 14.59 -2.43 -3.10
C ALA A 61 15.08 -1.76 -1.80
N ALA A 62 14.99 -0.43 -1.70
CA ALA A 62 15.36 0.33 -0.49
C ALA A 62 14.46 0.00 0.72
N HIS A 63 13.26 -0.50 0.46
CA HIS A 63 12.22 -0.75 1.46
C HIS A 63 11.88 -2.24 1.62
N LYS A 64 12.56 -3.12 0.89
CA LYS A 64 12.36 -4.57 0.84
C LYS A 64 12.79 -5.32 2.10
N LYS A 65 13.25 -4.63 3.16
CA LYS A 65 13.77 -5.29 4.38
C LYS A 65 12.74 -6.20 5.06
N SER A 66 11.44 -6.05 4.80
CA SER A 66 10.39 -6.95 5.30
C SER A 66 10.03 -8.11 4.36
N TYR A 67 10.60 -8.21 3.14
CA TYR A 67 10.27 -9.27 2.16
C TYR A 67 11.34 -10.38 2.06
N ARG A 68 12.18 -10.55 3.08
CA ARG A 68 13.16 -11.65 3.15
C ARG A 68 12.93 -12.52 4.40
N LYS A 69 11.97 -13.42 4.29
CA LYS A 69 12.18 -14.84 4.59
C LYS A 69 12.19 -15.47 3.19
N GLU A 70 13.17 -16.21 2.70
CA GLU A 70 14.00 -17.25 3.31
C GLU A 70 15.27 -17.40 2.43
N GLU A 71 16.41 -17.64 3.08
CA GLU A 71 17.56 -18.38 2.52
C GLU A 71 17.64 -19.70 3.31
#